data_AF-A0A1B6IB64-F1
#
_entry.id   AF-A0A1B6IB64-F1
#
_cell.length_a   1.000
_cell.length_b   1.000
_cell.length_c   1.000
_cell.angle_alpha   90.00
_cell.angle_beta   90.00
_cell.angle_gamma   90.00
#
_symmetry.space_group_name_H-M   'P 1'
#
loop_
_entity.id
_entity.type
_entity.pdbx_description
1 polymer ?
#
loop_
_entity_poly.entity_id
_entity_poly.type
_entity_poly.pdbx_seq_one_letter_code
_entity_poly.pdbx_strand_id
1 'polypeptide(L)'
;MRTLSIIILIELLYYCALGFDIKSFLGGLKNSVSYYSLSVISEQCDERWVTESTVGLERDLEKFVYGQDLATEIILLALESHLVKRHRRKPLVLNFHGWPGGGKGYVADFIVKNWFKKGGKSKFVKTYFAK
;
A
#
# COMPACT_ATOMS: atom_id res chain seq x y z
N MET A 1 4.80 -42.75 27.45
CA MET A 1 4.93 -42.72 25.97
C MET A 1 3.80 -43.43 25.22
N ARG A 2 3.31 -44.60 25.69
CA ARG A 2 2.23 -45.34 24.99
C ARG A 2 0.85 -44.64 25.03
N THR A 3 0.56 -43.85 26.05
CA THR A 3 -0.74 -43.16 26.22
C THR A 3 -0.95 -41.97 25.27
N LEU A 4 0.09 -41.19 24.99
CA LEU A 4 0.04 -40.06 24.03
C LEU A 4 -0.20 -40.53 22.58
N SER A 5 0.36 -41.68 22.20
CA SER A 5 0.16 -42.24 20.86
C SER A 5 -1.28 -42.67 20.62
N ILE A 6 -1.98 -43.11 21.66
CA ILE A 6 -3.37 -43.57 21.59
C ILE A 6 -4.33 -42.37 21.47
N ILE A 7 -4.07 -41.28 22.20
CA ILE A 7 -4.90 -40.07 22.14
C ILE A 7 -4.86 -39.43 20.74
N ILE A 8 -3.68 -39.38 20.10
CA ILE A 8 -3.54 -38.83 18.73
C ILE A 8 -4.30 -39.69 17.70
N LEU A 9 -4.31 -41.01 17.87
CA LEU A 9 -5.06 -41.94 17.02
C LEU A 9 -6.57 -41.79 17.19
N ILE A 10 -7.05 -41.58 18.42
CA ILE A 10 -8.48 -41.36 18.70
C ILE A 10 -8.95 -40.03 18.11
N GLU A 11 -8.16 -38.96 18.23
CA GLU A 11 -8.46 -37.66 17.60
C GLU A 11 -8.48 -37.78 16.07
N LEU A 12 -7.49 -38.45 15.47
CA LEU A 12 -7.46 -38.72 14.01
C LEU A 12 -8.66 -39.53 13.52
N LEU A 13 -9.11 -40.51 14.31
CA LEU A 13 -10.30 -41.29 14.00
C LEU A 13 -11.58 -40.47 14.17
N TYR A 14 -11.64 -39.53 15.13
CA TYR A 14 -12.77 -38.62 15.32
C TYR A 14 -12.94 -37.66 14.14
N TYR A 15 -11.85 -37.08 13.63
CA TYR A 15 -11.87 -36.26 12.40
C TYR A 15 -12.31 -37.06 11.16
N CYS A 16 -11.87 -38.32 11.07
CA CYS A 16 -12.26 -39.22 9.99
C CYS A 16 -13.74 -39.63 10.08
N ALA A 17 -14.25 -39.86 11.30
CA ALA A 17 -15.65 -40.24 11.58
C ALA A 17 -16.64 -39.08 11.36
N LEU A 18 -16.21 -37.84 11.60
CA LEU A 18 -16.98 -36.64 11.25
C LEU A 18 -16.93 -36.30 9.75
N GLY A 19 -16.29 -37.13 8.92
CA GLY A 19 -16.23 -36.97 7.47
C GLY A 19 -15.38 -35.77 7.00
N PHE A 20 -14.58 -35.18 7.90
CA PHE A 20 -13.70 -34.08 7.54
C PHE A 20 -12.43 -34.62 6.87
N ASP A 21 -12.34 -34.46 5.55
CA ASP A 21 -11.14 -34.81 4.79
C ASP A 21 -9.95 -33.95 5.25
N ILE A 22 -8.85 -34.61 5.62
CA ILE A 22 -7.57 -33.98 6.00
C ILE A 22 -7.09 -33.04 4.87
N LYS A 23 -7.42 -33.37 3.61
CA LYS A 23 -7.13 -32.52 2.45
C LYS A 23 -7.90 -31.21 2.48
N SER A 24 -9.11 -31.17 3.01
CA SER A 24 -9.91 -29.94 3.16
C SER A 24 -9.30 -29.02 4.21
N PHE A 25 -8.82 -29.58 5.31
CA PHE A 25 -8.13 -28.83 6.37
C PHE A 25 -6.76 -28.30 5.90
N LEU A 26 -5.94 -29.16 5.28
CA LEU A 26 -4.66 -28.75 4.69
C LEU A 26 -4.85 -27.78 3.52
N GLY A 27 -5.92 -27.94 2.74
CA GLY A 27 -6.32 -27.03 1.68
C GLY A 27 -6.70 -25.65 2.21
N GLY A 28 -7.46 -25.59 3.31
CA GLY A 28 -7.78 -24.35 4.02
C GLY A 28 -6.54 -23.62 4.55
N LEU A 29 -5.58 -24.37 5.11
CA LEU A 29 -4.30 -23.82 5.55
C LEU A 29 -3.47 -23.28 4.38
N LYS A 30 -3.35 -24.05 3.28
CA LYS A 30 -2.61 -23.64 2.08
C LYS A 30 -3.21 -22.40 1.43
N ASN A 31 -4.53 -22.33 1.33
CA ASN A 31 -5.22 -21.18 0.75
C ASN A 31 -4.98 -19.95 1.62
N SER A 32 -5.16 -20.05 2.94
CA SER A 32 -4.91 -18.94 3.86
C SER A 32 -3.46 -18.45 3.79
N VAL A 33 -2.48 -19.35 3.89
CA VAL A 33 -1.05 -19.01 3.79
C VAL A 33 -0.71 -18.39 2.42
N SER A 34 -1.31 -18.89 1.34
CA SER A 34 -1.13 -18.33 -0.01
C SER A 34 -1.72 -16.92 -0.14
N TYR A 35 -2.91 -16.66 0.40
CA TYR A 35 -3.52 -15.32 0.41
C TYR A 35 -2.66 -14.31 1.19
N TYR A 36 -2.20 -14.68 2.40
CA TYR A 36 -1.31 -13.82 3.19
C TYR A 36 0.02 -13.60 2.47
N SER A 37 0.63 -14.66 1.92
CA SER A 37 1.88 -14.55 1.17
C SER A 37 1.73 -13.62 -0.03
N LEU A 38 0.66 -13.76 -0.83
CA LEU A 38 0.39 -12.93 -2.00
C LEU A 38 0.18 -11.45 -1.64
N SER A 39 -0.49 -11.15 -0.53
CA SER A 39 -0.67 -9.76 -0.04
C SER A 39 0.63 -9.07 0.38
N VAL A 40 1.67 -9.85 0.71
CA VAL A 40 3.00 -9.36 1.09
C VAL A 40 3.89 -9.10 -0.14
N ILE A 41 3.69 -9.83 -1.24
CA ILE A 41 4.48 -9.69 -2.47
C ILE A 41 3.82 -8.82 -3.54
N SER A 42 2.48 -8.84 -3.60
CA SER A 42 1.69 -8.10 -4.58
C SER A 42 1.21 -6.79 -3.96
N GLU A 43 1.33 -5.69 -4.70
CA GLU A 43 0.76 -4.42 -4.25
C GLU A 43 -0.76 -4.53 -4.20
N GLN A 44 -1.35 -4.02 -3.14
CA GLN A 44 -2.80 -3.95 -2.97
C GLN A 44 -3.20 -2.51 -2.65
N CYS A 45 -4.50 -2.21 -2.76
CA CYS A 45 -5.04 -0.90 -2.36
C CYS A 45 -5.37 -0.96 -0.86
N ASP A 46 -4.33 -0.96 -0.04
CA ASP A 46 -4.41 -0.98 1.42
C ASP A 46 -3.40 0.00 2.03
N GLU A 47 -3.53 0.27 3.32
CA GLU A 47 -2.66 1.21 4.05
C GLU A 47 -1.19 0.76 4.09
N ARG A 48 -0.92 -0.52 3.79
CA ARG A 48 0.44 -1.08 3.75
C ARG A 48 1.21 -0.64 2.51
N TRP A 49 0.55 -0.54 1.38
CA TRP A 49 1.15 -0.18 0.09
C TRP A 49 0.88 1.27 -0.32
N VAL A 50 -0.25 1.84 0.11
CA VAL A 50 -0.69 3.21 -0.14
C VAL A 50 -0.65 3.96 1.20
N THR A 51 0.42 4.72 1.43
CA THR A 51 0.73 5.33 2.73
C THR A 51 0.08 6.70 2.91
N GLU A 52 -0.10 7.46 1.83
CA GLU A 52 -0.67 8.83 1.86
C GLU A 52 -0.01 9.74 2.93
N SER A 53 1.32 9.67 3.08
CA SER A 53 2.04 10.36 4.18
C SER A 53 2.33 11.82 3.84
N THR A 54 1.59 12.74 4.46
CA THR A 54 1.81 14.19 4.33
C THR A 54 3.04 14.66 5.10
N VAL A 55 3.26 14.11 6.30
CA VAL A 55 4.44 14.42 7.14
C VAL A 55 5.75 13.98 6.48
N GLY A 56 5.74 12.83 5.79
CA GLY A 56 6.90 12.38 5.01
C GLY A 56 7.19 13.29 3.83
N LEU A 57 6.12 13.72 3.14
CA LEU A 57 6.21 14.64 2.01
C LEU A 57 6.76 16.01 2.44
N GLU A 58 6.25 16.60 3.52
CA GLU A 58 6.70 17.89 4.05
C GLU A 58 8.22 17.90 4.27
N ARG A 59 8.75 16.90 5.00
CA ARG A 59 10.19 16.77 5.26
C ARG A 59 11.01 16.61 3.98
N ASP A 60 10.52 15.85 3.02
CA ASP A 60 11.20 15.68 1.73
C ASP A 60 11.21 17.00 0.95
N LEU A 61 10.09 17.72 0.91
CA LEU A 61 9.97 19.01 0.21
C LEU A 61 10.88 20.07 0.84
N GLU A 62 10.87 20.23 2.17
CA GLU A 62 11.74 21.17 2.88
C GLU A 62 13.23 20.88 2.65
N LYS A 63 13.59 19.60 2.55
CA LYS A 63 14.99 19.19 2.40
C LYS A 63 15.52 19.33 0.98
N PHE A 64 14.67 19.12 -0.02
CA PHE A 64 15.13 18.95 -1.41
C PHE A 64 14.59 19.98 -2.40
N VAL A 65 13.55 20.73 -2.05
CA VAL A 65 12.94 21.74 -2.92
C VAL A 65 13.26 23.13 -2.39
N TYR A 66 14.00 23.91 -3.19
CA TYR A 66 14.49 25.21 -2.78
C TYR A 66 13.77 26.34 -3.53
N GLY A 67 13.44 27.41 -2.81
CA GLY A 67 12.84 28.62 -3.40
C GLY A 67 11.42 28.42 -3.93
N GLN A 68 10.71 27.41 -3.42
CA GLN A 68 9.31 27.10 -3.79
C GLN A 68 8.43 26.93 -2.54
N ASP A 69 8.74 27.63 -1.46
CA ASP A 69 8.10 27.44 -0.14
C ASP A 69 6.58 27.67 -0.19
N LEU A 70 6.14 28.67 -0.96
CA LEU A 70 4.70 28.91 -1.17
C LEU A 70 4.02 27.74 -1.91
N ALA A 71 4.71 27.14 -2.88
CA ALA A 71 4.15 26.03 -3.63
C ALA A 71 4.07 24.77 -2.75
N THR A 72 5.10 24.49 -1.97
CA THR A 72 5.12 23.33 -1.05
C THR A 72 4.03 23.45 0.01
N GLU A 73 3.81 24.63 0.59
CA GLU A 73 2.73 24.89 1.54
C GLU A 73 1.34 24.62 0.92
N ILE A 74 1.06 25.19 -0.26
CA ILE A 74 -0.22 25.02 -0.95
C ILE A 74 -0.47 23.54 -1.29
N ILE A 75 0.56 22.82 -1.70
CA ILE A 75 0.46 21.38 -2.02
C ILE A 75 0.10 20.58 -0.77
N LEU A 76 0.77 20.82 0.36
CA LEU A 76 0.51 20.11 1.61
C LEU A 76 -0.93 20.36 2.08
N LEU A 77 -1.37 21.62 2.10
CA LEU A 77 -2.75 21.98 2.47
C LEU A 77 -3.80 21.34 1.55
N ALA A 78 -3.55 21.34 0.25
CA ALA A 78 -4.45 20.72 -0.73
C ALA A 78 -4.57 19.20 -0.52
N LEU A 79 -3.45 18.54 -0.21
CA LEU A 79 -3.44 17.10 0.04
C LEU A 79 -4.10 16.75 1.37
N GLU A 80 -3.77 17.43 2.46
CA GLU A 80 -4.37 17.22 3.78
C GLU A 80 -5.89 17.41 3.75
N SER A 81 -6.35 18.52 3.17
CA SER A 81 -7.79 18.79 3.04
C SER A 81 -8.52 17.75 2.17
N HIS A 82 -7.82 17.11 1.23
CA HIS A 82 -8.35 16.03 0.42
C HIS A 82 -8.44 14.71 1.19
N LEU A 83 -7.46 14.41 2.05
CA LEU A 83 -7.38 13.16 2.83
C LEU A 83 -8.37 13.13 4.01
N VAL A 84 -8.69 14.27 4.62
CA VAL A 84 -9.64 14.35 5.75
C VAL A 84 -11.02 13.78 5.41
N LYS A 85 -11.41 13.77 4.12
CA LYS A 85 -12.73 13.29 3.67
C LYS A 85 -12.72 11.77 3.47
N ARG A 86 -13.35 10.99 4.37
CA ARG A 86 -13.54 9.52 4.22
C ARG A 86 -14.15 9.11 2.88
N HIS A 87 -15.02 9.93 2.30
CA HIS A 87 -15.61 9.72 0.97
C HIS A 87 -15.32 10.90 0.06
N ARG A 88 -14.37 10.69 -0.86
CA ARG A 88 -13.91 11.69 -1.83
C ARG A 88 -14.87 11.74 -3.03
N ARG A 89 -15.64 12.83 -3.15
CA ARG A 89 -16.64 13.02 -4.24
C ARG A 89 -16.02 13.31 -5.62
N LYS A 90 -14.78 13.81 -5.67
CA LYS A 90 -14.07 14.20 -6.89
C LYS A 90 -12.57 13.93 -6.70
N PRO A 91 -11.82 13.52 -7.75
CA PRO A 91 -10.37 13.41 -7.67
C PRO A 91 -9.70 14.77 -7.44
N LEU A 92 -8.58 14.76 -6.71
CA LEU A 92 -7.69 15.92 -6.62
C LEU A 92 -6.89 16.05 -7.91
N VAL A 93 -6.86 17.26 -8.47
CA VAL A 93 -6.08 17.59 -9.67
C VAL A 93 -5.16 18.75 -9.30
N LEU A 94 -3.85 18.53 -9.46
CA LEU A 94 -2.80 19.53 -9.27
C LEU A 94 -2.22 19.89 -10.64
N ASN A 95 -1.98 21.17 -10.87
CA ASN A 95 -1.41 21.66 -12.11
C ASN A 95 -0.26 22.63 -11.80
N PHE A 96 0.95 22.25 -12.19
CA PHE A 96 2.16 23.01 -11.92
C PHE A 96 2.58 23.80 -13.15
N HIS A 97 2.63 25.14 -13.04
CA HIS A 97 3.10 26.04 -14.10
C HIS A 97 4.43 26.71 -13.70
N GLY A 98 5.22 27.13 -14.70
CA GLY A 98 6.48 27.85 -14.47
C GLY A 98 7.58 27.46 -15.45
N TRP A 99 8.78 27.99 -15.26
CA TRP A 99 9.94 27.80 -16.14
C TRP A 99 10.45 26.34 -16.20
N PRO A 100 10.96 25.84 -17.34
CA PRO A 100 11.64 24.56 -17.42
C PRO A 100 12.79 24.46 -16.40
N GLY A 101 13.02 23.27 -15.83
CA GLY A 101 14.04 23.09 -14.79
C GLY A 101 13.66 23.62 -13.39
N GLY A 102 12.54 24.34 -13.24
CA GLY A 102 12.07 24.86 -11.94
C GLY A 102 11.47 23.82 -10.98
N GLY A 103 11.83 22.53 -11.09
CA GLY A 103 11.45 21.52 -10.10
C GLY A 103 10.01 20.96 -10.15
N LYS A 104 9.15 21.37 -11.10
CA LYS A 104 7.74 20.93 -11.17
C LYS A 104 7.56 19.39 -11.19
N GLY A 105 8.32 18.70 -12.04
CA GLY A 105 8.29 17.23 -12.10
C GLY A 105 8.92 16.59 -10.86
N TYR A 106 9.94 17.23 -10.31
CA TYR A 106 10.64 16.76 -9.11
C TYR A 106 9.74 16.78 -7.87
N VAL A 107 8.91 17.82 -7.72
CA VAL A 107 7.87 17.89 -6.69
C VAL A 107 6.83 16.77 -6.87
N ALA A 108 6.39 16.51 -8.11
CA ALA A 108 5.45 15.43 -8.39
C ALA A 108 6.03 14.05 -8.03
N ASP A 109 7.32 13.83 -8.26
CA ASP A 109 8.02 12.59 -7.88
C ASP A 109 8.05 12.40 -6.35
N PHE A 110 8.24 13.48 -5.57
CA PHE A 110 8.17 13.41 -4.11
C PHE A 110 6.78 13.09 -3.60
N ILE A 111 5.73 13.64 -4.21
CA ILE A 111 4.34 13.29 -3.89
C ILE A 111 4.16 11.78 -4.09
N VAL A 112 4.55 11.26 -5.26
CA VAL A 112 4.43 9.84 -5.58
C VAL A 112 5.22 8.94 -4.62
N LYS A 113 6.46 9.33 -4.28
CA LYS A 113 7.33 8.62 -3.34
C LYS A 113 6.71 8.49 -1.94
N ASN A 114 6.01 9.53 -1.48
CA ASN A 114 5.39 9.55 -0.15
C ASN A 114 3.94 8.98 -0.14
N TRP A 115 3.30 8.86 -1.31
CA TRP A 115 1.99 8.23 -1.44
C TRP A 115 2.04 6.71 -1.58
N PHE A 116 2.99 6.20 -2.37
CA PHE A 116 3.08 4.79 -2.70
C PHE A 116 4.40 4.21 -2.23
N LYS A 117 4.35 3.05 -1.57
CA LYS A 117 5.54 2.38 -1.04
C LYS A 117 6.58 2.03 -2.11
N LYS A 118 6.15 1.72 -3.33
CA LYS A 118 7.06 1.51 -4.48
C LYS A 118 7.34 2.79 -5.29
N GLY A 119 6.83 3.94 -4.85
CA GLY A 119 6.95 5.23 -5.54
C GLY A 119 6.49 5.13 -7.00
N GLY A 120 7.28 5.71 -7.92
CA GLY A 120 6.98 5.72 -9.35
C GLY A 120 6.92 4.35 -10.02
N LYS A 121 7.39 3.29 -9.35
CA LYS A 121 7.30 1.90 -9.84
C LYS A 121 6.02 1.19 -9.43
N SER A 122 5.17 1.85 -8.63
CA SER A 122 3.90 1.26 -8.20
C SER A 122 2.96 1.04 -9.37
N LYS A 123 2.21 -0.06 -9.37
CA LYS A 123 1.25 -0.36 -10.45
C LYS A 123 0.13 0.68 -10.59
N PHE A 124 -0.14 1.42 -9.51
CA PHE A 124 -1.14 2.48 -9.44
C PHE A 124 -0.67 3.80 -10.03
N VAL A 125 0.65 3.97 -10.24
CA VAL A 125 1.23 5.19 -10.78
C VAL A 125 1.41 5.04 -12.29
N LYS A 126 1.00 6.06 -13.03
CA LYS A 126 1.20 6.16 -14.48
C LYS A 126 1.80 7.52 -14.80
N THR A 127 2.97 7.52 -15.40
CA THR A 127 3.67 8.73 -15.82
C THR A 127 3.69 8.80 -17.34
N TYR A 128 3.41 9.98 -17.88
CA TYR A 128 3.39 10.23 -19.32
C TYR A 128 4.35 11.38 -19.63
N PHE A 129 5.19 11.19 -20.64
CA PHE A 129 6.09 12.22 -21.15
C PHE A 129 5.69 12.53 -22.59
N ALA A 130 5.55 13.82 -22.91
CA ALA A 130 5.39 14.23 -24.30
C ALA A 130 6.69 13.90 -25.06
N LYS A 131 6.54 13.29 -26.24
CA LYS A 131 7.63 13.08 -27.19
C LYS A 131 7.87 14.34 -28.01
#